data_AF-A0AAE2A504-F1
#
_entry.id   AF-A0AAE2A504-F1
#
_cell.length_a   1.000
_cell.length_b   1.000
_cell.length_c   1.000
_cell.angle_alpha   90.00
_cell.angle_beta   90.00
_cell.angle_gamma   90.00
#
_symmetry.space_group_name_H-M   'P 1'
#
loop_
_entity.id
_entity.type
_entity.pdbx_description
1 polymer ?
#
loop_
_entity_poly.entity_id
_entity_poly.type
_entity_poly.pdbx_seq_one_letter_code
_entity_poly.pdbx_strand_id
1 'polypeptide(L)'
;MHKISVDEIIPVDRVEVGKLVAEFKIALANSDFEPIKKIAFDGFHTIEGQRYFWGFGPTQDEKGWVFRLDFRHFDFKPGTDYNVGSGGFSALLVEGGELMISGGRISEGIMRIAEMEPHEGKITGKLINAKAEGGRPDGSDMDPAYAREINFEIKLEK
;
A
#
# COMPACT_ATOMS: atom_id res chain seq x y z
N MET A 1 29.27 -12.46 -38.75
CA MET A 1 27.83 -12.56 -38.39
C MET A 1 27.73 -12.60 -36.88
N HIS A 2 27.47 -11.47 -36.24
CA HIS A 2 27.19 -11.42 -34.80
C HIS A 2 25.69 -11.49 -34.58
N LYS A 3 25.29 -12.38 -33.66
CA LYS A 3 23.93 -12.55 -33.16
C LYS A 3 23.53 -11.29 -32.42
N ILE A 4 22.39 -10.71 -32.77
CA ILE A 4 21.72 -9.70 -31.96
C ILE A 4 21.00 -10.45 -30.84
N SER A 5 21.36 -10.18 -29.58
CA SER A 5 20.72 -10.73 -28.37
C SER A 5 19.47 -9.93 -28.01
N VAL A 6 18.46 -10.61 -27.49
CA VAL A 6 17.10 -10.09 -27.25
C VAL A 6 16.98 -9.31 -25.93
N ASP A 7 17.99 -8.52 -25.56
CA ASP A 7 18.03 -7.79 -24.27
C ASP A 7 18.17 -6.27 -24.45
N GLU A 8 17.64 -5.69 -25.53
CA GLU A 8 17.55 -4.24 -25.67
C GLU A 8 16.23 -3.72 -25.09
N ILE A 9 16.25 -3.42 -23.79
CA ILE A 9 15.30 -2.49 -23.19
C ILE A 9 15.66 -1.10 -23.74
N ILE A 10 14.76 -0.53 -24.54
CA ILE A 10 14.88 0.84 -25.05
C ILE A 10 14.88 1.78 -23.83
N PRO A 11 15.96 2.53 -23.55
CA PRO A 11 15.94 3.51 -22.49
C PRO A 11 15.07 4.68 -22.94
N VAL A 12 14.00 4.95 -22.20
CA VAL A 12 13.25 6.20 -22.35
C VAL A 12 14.07 7.31 -21.70
N ASP A 13 14.32 8.38 -22.45
CA ASP A 13 15.09 9.54 -21.99
C ASP A 13 14.53 10.08 -20.65
N ARG A 14 15.42 10.14 -19.65
CA ARG A 14 15.14 10.57 -18.29
C ARG A 14 15.51 12.04 -18.12
N VAL A 15 14.52 12.87 -17.77
CA VAL A 15 14.75 14.04 -16.90
C VAL A 15 13.54 14.21 -16.01
N GLU A 16 13.62 13.77 -14.76
CA GLU A 16 12.77 14.23 -13.65
C GLU A 16 13.54 14.06 -12.33
N VAL A 17 13.58 15.12 -11.52
CA VAL A 17 14.21 15.12 -10.20
C VAL A 17 13.32 14.36 -9.22
N GLY A 18 13.86 13.31 -8.59
CA GLY A 18 13.38 12.76 -7.32
C GLY A 18 12.00 12.07 -7.34
N LYS A 19 11.88 10.88 -7.95
CA LYS A 19 10.62 10.12 -7.90
C LYS A 19 10.45 9.48 -6.52
N LEU A 20 9.39 9.85 -5.80
CA LEU A 20 9.07 9.22 -4.52
C LEU A 20 8.35 7.88 -4.77
N VAL A 21 9.00 6.78 -4.42
CA VAL A 21 8.52 5.40 -4.58
C VAL A 21 8.00 4.88 -3.24
N ALA A 22 6.85 4.23 -3.27
CA ALA A 22 6.35 3.45 -2.14
C ALA A 22 6.51 1.96 -2.44
N GLU A 23 6.87 1.16 -1.45
CA GLU A 23 6.91 -0.30 -1.53
C GLU A 23 5.99 -0.86 -0.46
N PHE A 24 5.16 -1.85 -0.85
CA PHE A 24 4.25 -2.53 0.05
C PHE A 24 4.52 -4.04 0.05
N LYS A 25 4.56 -4.64 1.24
CA LYS A 25 4.63 -6.09 1.43
C LYS A 25 3.51 -6.53 2.38
N ILE A 26 2.55 -7.27 1.86
CA ILE A 26 1.33 -7.65 2.57
C ILE A 26 1.30 -9.16 2.79
N ALA A 27 1.10 -9.57 4.05
CA ALA A 27 0.77 -10.92 4.43
C ALA A 27 -0.75 -11.02 4.67
N LEU A 28 -1.48 -11.38 3.62
CA LEU A 28 -2.92 -11.66 3.66
C LEU A 28 -3.19 -12.85 4.59
N ALA A 29 -4.34 -12.83 5.26
CA ALA A 29 -4.68 -13.78 6.29
C ALA A 29 -6.17 -14.18 6.25
N ASN A 30 -6.53 -15.19 7.04
CA ASN A 30 -7.93 -15.51 7.34
C ASN A 30 -8.46 -14.60 8.48
N SER A 31 -9.71 -14.80 8.90
CA SER A 31 -10.34 -14.06 9.99
C SER A 31 -9.64 -14.20 11.35
N ASP A 32 -8.85 -15.26 11.54
CA ASP A 32 -8.05 -15.50 12.76
C ASP A 32 -6.64 -14.90 12.66
N PHE A 33 -6.36 -14.13 11.60
CA PHE A 33 -5.06 -13.55 11.26
C PHE A 33 -3.94 -14.58 11.01
N GLU A 34 -4.30 -15.82 10.65
CA GLU A 34 -3.33 -16.80 10.17
C GLU A 34 -2.95 -16.48 8.71
N PRO A 35 -1.65 -16.35 8.37
CA PRO A 35 -1.23 -15.98 7.02
C PRO A 35 -1.66 -17.01 5.95
N ILE A 36 -2.30 -16.53 4.89
CA ILE A 36 -2.70 -17.34 3.72
C ILE A 36 -1.75 -17.10 2.54
N LYS A 37 -1.43 -15.83 2.26
CA LYS A 37 -0.68 -15.44 1.04
C LYS A 37 0.16 -14.20 1.31
N LYS A 38 1.31 -14.11 0.64
CA LYS A 38 2.12 -12.89 0.61
C LYS A 38 2.07 -12.26 -0.77
N ILE A 39 1.94 -10.94 -0.81
CA ILE A 39 2.02 -10.13 -2.02
C ILE A 39 2.96 -8.95 -1.77
N ALA A 40 3.65 -8.51 -2.82
CA ALA A 40 4.48 -7.32 -2.78
C ALA A 40 4.27 -6.53 -4.06
N PHE A 41 4.29 -5.21 -3.95
CA PHE A 41 4.15 -4.33 -5.09
C PHE A 41 4.66 -2.92 -4.78
N ASP A 42 5.09 -2.25 -5.84
CA ASP A 42 5.46 -0.85 -5.80
C ASP A 42 4.21 0.02 -5.94
N GLY A 43 4.30 1.21 -5.35
CA GLY A 43 3.29 2.23 -5.36
C GLY A 43 3.87 3.59 -5.69
N PHE A 44 2.98 4.53 -5.93
CA PHE A 44 3.30 5.90 -6.24
C PHE A 44 2.82 6.83 -5.13
N HIS A 45 3.48 7.96 -5.01
CA HIS A 45 3.00 9.09 -4.23
C HIS A 45 2.33 10.10 -5.16
N THR A 46 1.12 10.54 -4.82
CA THR A 46 0.47 11.64 -5.56
C THR A 46 0.89 12.98 -4.96
N ILE A 47 1.60 13.82 -5.74
CA ILE A 47 1.99 15.16 -5.28
C ILE A 47 0.88 16.16 -5.62
N GLU A 48 0.15 16.59 -4.58
CA GLU A 48 -0.22 17.98 -4.25
C GLU A 48 -1.23 17.95 -3.09
N GLY A 49 -0.80 18.31 -1.88
CA GLY A 49 -1.66 18.45 -0.69
C GLY A 49 -2.27 17.16 -0.12
N GLN A 50 -2.33 16.09 -0.91
CA GLN A 50 -2.92 14.81 -0.51
C GLN A 50 -1.83 13.84 -0.03
N ARG A 51 -1.92 13.48 1.24
CA ARG A 51 -0.94 12.70 1.98
C ARG A 51 -1.25 11.20 1.87
N TYR A 52 -1.33 10.65 0.66
CA TYR A 52 -1.61 9.23 0.50
C TYR A 52 -0.67 8.52 -0.45
N PHE A 53 -0.38 7.28 -0.09
CA PHE A 53 0.44 6.33 -0.82
C PHE A 53 -0.48 5.26 -1.37
N TRP A 54 -0.30 4.88 -2.62
CA TRP A 54 -1.14 3.88 -3.23
C TRP A 54 -0.31 2.98 -4.13
N GLY A 55 -0.59 1.68 -4.12
CA GLY A 55 0.04 0.71 -4.98
C GLY A 55 -0.97 -0.31 -5.47
N PHE A 56 -0.74 -0.80 -6.69
CA PHE A 56 -1.46 -1.93 -7.26
C PHE A 56 -0.55 -3.15 -7.20
N GLY A 57 -1.12 -4.30 -6.82
CA GLY A 57 -0.47 -5.60 -6.94
C GLY A 57 0.17 -5.85 -8.32
N PRO A 58 1.10 -6.82 -8.42
CA PRO A 58 2.03 -6.99 -9.55
C PRO A 58 1.41 -7.32 -10.90
N THR A 59 0.08 -7.45 -10.99
CA THR A 59 -0.64 -7.49 -12.25
C THR A 59 -1.50 -6.24 -12.33
N GLN A 60 -1.25 -5.39 -13.32
CA GLN A 60 -2.16 -4.33 -13.77
C GLN A 60 -3.39 -4.94 -14.45
N ASP A 61 -3.97 -5.98 -13.85
CA ASP A 61 -5.16 -6.64 -14.34
C ASP A 61 -6.28 -6.57 -13.29
N GLU A 62 -7.46 -6.86 -13.77
CA GLU A 62 -8.75 -6.99 -13.08
C GLU A 62 -8.77 -7.96 -11.88
N LYS A 63 -7.61 -8.46 -11.42
CA LYS A 63 -7.46 -9.40 -10.29
C LYS A 63 -6.42 -8.91 -9.26
N GLY A 64 -5.90 -7.70 -9.42
CA GLY A 64 -4.92 -7.09 -8.53
C GLY A 64 -5.48 -6.70 -7.16
N TRP A 65 -4.55 -6.47 -6.22
CA TRP A 65 -4.85 -5.87 -4.91
C TRP A 65 -4.58 -4.37 -4.97
N VAL A 66 -5.46 -3.58 -4.38
CA VAL A 66 -5.27 -2.15 -4.13
C VAL A 66 -4.96 -1.96 -2.67
N PHE A 67 -3.82 -1.35 -2.37
CA PHE A 67 -3.57 -0.81 -1.05
C PHE A 67 -3.35 0.69 -1.14
N ARG A 68 -4.04 1.43 -0.28
CA ARG A 68 -3.86 2.88 -0.11
C ARG A 68 -3.68 3.17 1.37
N LEU A 69 -2.72 4.03 1.70
CA LEU A 69 -2.45 4.52 3.05
C LEU A 69 -2.44 6.05 3.04
N ASP A 70 -3.37 6.65 3.76
CA ASP A 70 -3.52 8.10 3.90
C ASP A 70 -3.08 8.56 5.29
N PHE A 71 -2.27 9.60 5.36
CA PHE A 71 -1.89 10.29 6.58
C PHE A 71 -2.58 11.65 6.66
N ARG A 72 -3.39 11.93 7.68
CA ARG A 72 -3.99 13.25 7.88
C ARG A 72 -3.02 14.29 8.42
N HIS A 73 -1.92 13.89 9.04
CA HIS A 73 -0.77 14.69 9.51
C HIS A 73 0.48 13.80 9.57
N PHE A 74 1.66 14.34 9.89
CA PHE A 74 2.90 13.56 9.99
C PHE A 74 3.49 13.50 11.42
N ASP A 75 2.73 13.90 12.43
CA ASP A 75 3.18 13.96 13.84
C ASP A 75 3.21 12.58 14.54
N PHE A 76 3.62 11.54 13.83
CA PHE A 76 3.75 10.20 14.37
C PHE A 76 5.14 9.99 14.98
N LYS A 77 5.18 9.31 16.12
CA LYS A 77 6.40 8.98 16.84
C LYS A 77 6.84 7.57 16.48
N PRO A 78 8.08 7.39 16.01
CA PRO A 78 8.68 6.07 15.87
C PRO A 78 8.51 5.20 17.13
N GLY A 79 8.26 3.91 16.94
CA GLY A 79 8.08 2.93 18.01
C GLY A 79 6.77 3.01 18.78
N THR A 80 5.86 3.92 18.41
CA THR A 80 4.53 4.05 19.04
C THR A 80 3.47 3.27 18.24
N ASP A 81 2.54 2.64 18.97
CA ASP A 81 1.39 1.94 18.39
C ASP A 81 0.19 2.88 18.27
N TYR A 82 -0.38 2.93 17.07
CA TYR A 82 -1.55 3.73 16.75
C TYR A 82 -2.69 2.82 16.30
N ASN A 83 -3.76 2.76 17.08
CA ASN A 83 -4.95 2.02 16.66
C ASN A 83 -5.58 2.69 15.43
N VAL A 84 -6.08 1.88 14.51
CA VAL A 84 -6.93 2.35 13.42
C VAL A 84 -8.11 3.14 14.01
N GLY A 85 -8.40 4.31 13.44
CA GLY A 85 -9.46 5.21 13.92
C GLY A 85 -9.03 6.27 14.93
N SER A 86 -7.87 6.14 15.59
CA SER A 86 -7.43 7.09 16.63
C SER A 86 -6.18 7.91 16.30
N GLY A 87 -5.58 7.71 15.12
CA GLY A 87 -4.22 8.19 14.85
C GLY A 87 -4.06 9.27 13.78
N GLY A 88 -5.14 9.75 13.15
CA GLY A 88 -5.00 10.68 12.02
C GLY A 88 -4.39 10.01 10.78
N PHE A 89 -4.69 8.74 10.55
CA PHE A 89 -4.44 8.04 9.30
C PHE A 89 -5.67 7.21 8.89
N SER A 90 -5.73 6.80 7.63
CA SER A 90 -6.69 5.81 7.13
C SER A 90 -6.01 4.93 6.10
N ALA A 91 -6.55 3.75 5.86
CA ALA A 91 -6.05 2.88 4.81
C ALA A 91 -7.19 2.13 4.13
N LEU A 92 -6.96 1.71 2.90
CA LEU A 92 -7.84 0.92 2.06
C LEU A 92 -7.08 -0.33 1.64
N LEU A 93 -7.71 -1.50 1.74
CA LEU A 93 -7.21 -2.75 1.19
C LEU A 93 -8.35 -3.42 0.45
N VAL A 94 -8.25 -3.55 -0.87
CA VAL A 94 -9.30 -4.13 -1.72
C VAL A 94 -8.69 -5.15 -2.68
N GLU A 95 -9.34 -6.29 -2.84
CA GLU A 95 -9.02 -7.30 -3.84
C GLU A 95 -10.02 -7.26 -5.00
N GLY A 96 -9.52 -7.40 -6.22
CA GLY A 96 -10.36 -7.68 -7.39
C GLY A 96 -10.75 -6.41 -8.15
N GLY A 97 -10.61 -6.47 -9.48
CA GLY A 97 -10.78 -5.39 -10.46
C GLY A 97 -12.16 -4.78 -10.55
N GLU A 98 -12.81 -4.80 -11.72
CA GLU A 98 -14.09 -4.09 -11.94
C GLU A 98 -15.19 -4.44 -10.92
N LEU A 99 -15.11 -5.62 -10.29
CA LEU A 99 -16.12 -6.15 -9.39
C LEU A 99 -15.81 -6.03 -7.90
N MET A 100 -14.62 -5.57 -7.48
CA MET A 100 -14.22 -5.42 -6.06
C MET A 100 -14.72 -6.56 -5.15
N ILE A 101 -13.93 -7.62 -5.07
CA ILE A 101 -14.35 -8.93 -4.54
C ILE A 101 -14.25 -8.98 -3.01
N SER A 102 -13.21 -8.41 -2.42
CA SER A 102 -13.02 -8.38 -0.96
C SER A 102 -12.36 -7.09 -0.45
N GLY A 103 -12.61 -6.74 0.81
CA GLY A 103 -11.92 -5.68 1.55
C GLY A 103 -12.72 -4.40 1.73
N GLY A 104 -12.04 -3.25 1.64
CA GLY A 104 -12.61 -1.93 1.84
C GLY A 104 -11.70 -1.04 2.69
N ARG A 105 -12.30 -0.21 3.54
CA ARG A 105 -11.54 0.64 4.45
C ARG A 105 -11.05 -0.21 5.61
N ILE A 106 -9.80 -0.03 6.01
CA ILE A 106 -9.26 -0.67 7.22
C ILE A 106 -10.01 -0.07 8.42
N SER A 107 -10.75 -0.93 9.13
CA SER A 107 -11.56 -0.58 10.29
C SER A 107 -10.92 -1.03 11.60
N GLU A 108 -10.06 -2.05 11.57
CA GLU A 108 -9.35 -2.58 12.74
C GLU A 108 -7.87 -2.81 12.44
N GLY A 109 -7.03 -2.75 13.47
CA GLY A 109 -5.59 -3.01 13.40
C GLY A 109 -4.75 -1.97 14.12
N ILE A 110 -3.44 -2.20 14.14
CA ILE A 110 -2.45 -1.34 14.80
C ILE A 110 -1.42 -0.89 13.77
N MET A 111 -1.20 0.41 13.63
CA MET A 111 -0.08 0.97 12.89
C MET A 111 1.11 1.20 13.82
N ARG A 112 2.27 0.71 13.43
CA ARG A 112 3.56 1.03 14.06
C ARG A 112 4.47 1.69 13.05
N ILE A 113 4.92 2.89 13.39
CA ILE A 113 5.88 3.65 12.59
C ILE A 113 7.29 3.31 13.05
N ALA A 114 8.17 2.98 12.12
CA ALA A 114 9.59 2.78 12.37
C ALA A 114 10.37 4.07 12.08
N GLU A 115 10.04 4.77 10.99
CA GLU A 115 10.66 6.03 10.60
C GLU A 115 9.62 7.03 10.07
N MET A 116 9.75 8.30 10.44
CA MET A 116 8.85 9.39 10.04
C MET A 116 9.65 10.66 9.78
N GLU A 117 10.24 10.74 8.59
CA GLU A 117 11.04 11.87 8.12
C GLU A 117 10.46 12.38 6.79
N PRO A 118 9.26 13.01 6.82
CA PRO A 118 8.55 13.41 5.60
C PRO A 118 9.34 14.42 4.75
N HIS A 119 10.17 15.27 5.37
CA HIS A 119 11.03 16.23 4.67
C HIS A 119 12.18 15.57 3.90
N GLU A 120 12.60 14.38 4.33
CA GLU A 120 13.62 13.58 3.65
C GLU A 120 13.00 12.56 2.68
N GLY A 121 11.65 12.55 2.58
CA GLY A 121 10.90 11.59 1.79
C GLY A 121 11.04 10.16 2.31
N LYS A 122 11.28 9.98 3.62
CA LYS A 122 11.52 8.68 4.24
C LYS A 122 10.47 8.38 5.30
N ILE A 123 9.58 7.42 5.00
CA ILE A 123 8.55 6.97 5.94
C ILE A 123 8.50 5.45 5.87
N THR A 124 8.67 4.78 7.01
CA THR A 124 8.60 3.33 7.09
C THR A 124 7.75 2.89 8.27
N GLY A 125 6.97 1.84 8.08
CA GLY A 125 6.11 1.34 9.12
C GLY A 125 5.36 0.09 8.70
N LYS A 126 4.43 -0.31 9.56
CA LYS A 126 3.58 -1.45 9.32
C LYS A 126 2.22 -1.35 9.97
N LEU A 127 1.23 -2.00 9.36
CA LEU A 127 -0.04 -2.34 9.98
C LEU A 127 0.00 -3.80 10.43
N ILE A 128 -0.53 -4.07 11.61
CA ILE A 128 -0.57 -5.39 12.25
C ILE A 128 -2.03 -5.73 12.50
N ASN A 129 -2.42 -6.96 12.16
CA ASN A 129 -3.79 -7.46 12.31
C ASN A 129 -4.83 -6.51 11.74
N ALA A 130 -4.68 -6.19 10.45
CA ALA A 130 -5.56 -5.29 9.76
C ALA A 130 -6.79 -6.03 9.21
N LYS A 131 -7.98 -5.51 9.53
CA LYS A 131 -9.24 -5.92 8.90
C LYS A 131 -9.76 -4.77 8.05
N ALA A 132 -10.09 -5.07 6.81
CA ALA A 132 -10.69 -4.15 5.87
C ALA A 132 -12.11 -4.61 5.52
N GLU A 133 -13.06 -3.70 5.60
CA GLU A 133 -14.47 -3.97 5.30
C GLU A 133 -15.11 -2.76 4.60
N GLY A 134 -16.19 -3.02 3.86
CA GLY A 134 -16.89 -1.99 3.12
C GLY A 134 -18.00 -2.56 2.23
N GLY A 135 -18.71 -1.66 1.55
CA GLY A 135 -19.69 -2.01 0.52
C GLY A 135 -19.15 -1.70 -0.87
N ARG A 136 -19.65 -2.43 -1.86
CA ARG A 136 -19.42 -2.13 -3.27
C ARG A 136 -20.18 -0.85 -3.68
N PRO A 137 -19.76 -0.14 -4.74
CA PRO A 137 -20.46 1.04 -5.24
C PRO A 137 -21.92 0.79 -5.62
N ASP A 138 -22.28 -0.46 -5.96
CA ASP A 138 -23.64 -0.88 -6.27
C ASP A 138 -24.53 -1.08 -5.02
N GLY A 139 -23.98 -0.88 -3.82
CA GLY A 139 -24.67 -1.02 -2.54
C GLY A 139 -24.68 -2.45 -1.98
N SER A 140 -24.06 -3.42 -2.65
CA SER A 140 -23.90 -4.77 -2.11
C SER A 140 -22.76 -4.86 -1.09
N ASP A 141 -22.86 -5.79 -0.14
CA ASP A 141 -21.79 -6.06 0.80
C ASP A 141 -20.59 -6.70 0.09
N MET A 142 -19.39 -6.35 0.55
CA MET A 142 -18.14 -6.95 0.12
C MET A 142 -17.55 -7.74 1.30
N ASP A 143 -17.03 -8.93 1.01
CA ASP A 143 -16.43 -9.78 2.05
C ASP A 143 -15.24 -9.06 2.70
N PRO A 144 -15.06 -9.13 4.02
CA PRO A 144 -13.91 -8.51 4.66
C PRO A 144 -12.59 -9.13 4.18
N ALA A 145 -11.56 -8.30 4.03
CA ALA A 145 -10.19 -8.74 3.78
C ALA A 145 -9.36 -8.61 5.06
N TYR A 146 -8.50 -9.58 5.31
CA TYR A 146 -7.64 -9.61 6.49
C TYR A 146 -6.17 -9.65 6.08
N ALA A 147 -5.34 -8.92 6.80
CA ALA A 147 -3.90 -8.98 6.69
C ALA A 147 -3.27 -9.10 8.08
N ARG A 148 -2.42 -10.12 8.26
CA ARG A 148 -1.62 -10.27 9.47
C ARG A 148 -0.63 -9.12 9.61
N GLU A 149 0.01 -8.74 8.51
CA GLU A 149 0.95 -7.63 8.47
C GLU A 149 0.95 -6.95 7.09
N ILE A 150 0.98 -5.62 7.06
CA ILE A 150 1.21 -4.80 5.86
C ILE A 150 2.41 -3.91 6.16
N ASN A 151 3.56 -4.23 5.59
CA ASN A 151 4.74 -3.37 5.68
C ASN A 151 4.68 -2.34 4.55
N PHE A 152 5.01 -1.10 4.88
CA PHE A 152 5.13 -0.02 3.92
C PHE A 152 6.46 0.72 4.10
N GLU A 153 7.06 1.08 2.98
CA GLU A 153 8.28 1.87 2.92
C GLU A 153 8.13 2.91 1.82
N ILE A 154 8.49 4.14 2.12
CA ILE A 154 8.38 5.28 1.22
C ILE A 154 9.75 5.93 1.18
N LYS A 155 10.30 6.09 -0.03
CA LYS A 155 11.64 6.64 -0.28
C LYS A 155 11.63 7.57 -1.49
N LEU A 156 12.39 8.67 -1.40
CA LEU A 156 12.76 9.46 -2.56
C LEU A 156 13.88 8.73 -3.33
N GLU A 157 13.64 8.31 -4.57
CA GLU A 157 14.70 7.84 -5.47
C GLU A 157 15.55 9.04 -5.91
N LYS A 158 16.88 8.91 -5.86
CA LYS A 158 17.85 9.94 -6.27
C LYS A 158 18.27 9.77 -7.73
#